data_AF-A0A2V7U3U9-F1
#
_entry.id   AF-A0A2V7U3U9-F1
#
_cell.length_a   1.000
_cell.length_b   1.000
_cell.length_c   1.000
_cell.angle_alpha   90.00
_cell.angle_beta   90.00
_cell.angle_gamma   90.00
#
_symmetry.space_group_name_H-M   'P 1'
#
loop_
_entity.id
_entity.type
_entity.pdbx_description
1 polymer ?
#
loop_
_entity_poly.entity_id
_entity_poly.type
_entity_poly.pdbx_seq_one_letter_code
_entity_poly.pdbx_strand_id
1 'polypeptide(L)'
;MAVAEPPGPNRRDEDNAPGHPAPPSEDTTSAPSPPVIPPTDGEQKAEKRGPVKLTKKQKKLLKDSHRALDSWERYRALTDVLDEAIDLVDLADHKARFALIIMTAINAVIFLLGARTDVIKDLPEGIRPWMLVGFVFYILVSLYFFFQAIESLRPRKSQPHVRYAGESGLEEHPLGIRFYEDILSRDVEAYRRAWREIKIGQLNAELAVQAHALAQINQAKYNALRRLYRGLQIMILMATALLASGAIAYWRAGGAEAGFGKHGKVESGGRKGIAEAVPARTRDWQRYPAIVERTTSAQVVGLGDVHGAYDRLVALLLTGGLIRKAGGQPAGYTWTGGNRVLVSVGDVINKGDRAMDVIDLLRSLETQAQAAGGAVIVTLGNHEAEFMAKPGKNKSEEFRAELEKRGLDPDKVADGETAYGQWLHQRPLAAKVN
;
A
#
# COMPACT_ATOMS: atom_id res chain seq x y z
N MET A 1 -46.01 -32.51 54.89
CA MET A 1 -46.16 -33.89 54.36
C MET A 1 -45.03 -34.14 53.39
N ALA A 2 -44.51 -35.36 53.43
CA ALA A 2 -43.22 -35.75 52.89
C ALA A 2 -43.38 -36.52 51.57
N VAL A 3 -42.35 -36.41 50.71
CA VAL A 3 -41.71 -37.49 49.92
C VAL A 3 -42.27 -37.93 48.54
N ALA A 4 -41.30 -38.03 47.61
CA ALA A 4 -41.06 -39.02 46.53
C ALA A 4 -41.39 -38.73 45.04
N GLU A 5 -40.32 -38.64 44.23
CA GLU A 5 -40.17 -39.22 42.88
C GLU A 5 -40.36 -40.76 42.88
N PRO A 6 -40.73 -41.47 41.78
CA PRO A 6 -39.85 -41.79 40.62
C PRO A 6 -40.61 -42.19 39.31
N PRO A 7 -40.10 -43.00 38.34
CA PRO A 7 -38.75 -43.22 37.79
C PRO A 7 -38.65 -42.94 36.26
N GLY A 8 -37.42 -42.84 35.72
CA GLY A 8 -37.16 -42.90 34.28
C GLY A 8 -36.98 -44.34 33.74
N PRO A 9 -37.07 -44.58 32.41
CA PRO A 9 -36.60 -45.81 31.81
C PRO A 9 -35.30 -45.64 31.00
N ASN A 10 -34.57 -46.75 30.99
CA ASN A 10 -33.18 -46.95 30.61
C ASN A 10 -33.02 -47.25 29.10
N ARG A 11 -31.81 -47.01 28.58
CA ARG A 11 -31.37 -47.39 27.22
C ARG A 11 -31.39 -48.92 27.04
N ARG A 12 -31.80 -49.41 25.86
CA ARG A 12 -30.95 -50.14 24.89
C ARG A 12 -31.75 -50.84 23.77
N ASP A 13 -31.11 -50.86 22.61
CA ASP A 13 -31.19 -51.78 21.47
C ASP A 13 -32.47 -51.84 20.63
N GLU A 14 -32.39 -51.33 19.39
CA GLU A 14 -32.90 -52.02 18.19
C GLU A 14 -32.38 -51.32 16.91
N ASP A 15 -31.32 -51.91 16.34
CA ASP A 15 -30.94 -51.82 14.94
C ASP A 15 -31.97 -52.59 14.07
N ASN A 16 -32.61 -51.92 13.12
CA ASN A 16 -32.92 -52.38 11.74
C ASN A 16 -34.15 -51.68 11.13
N ALA A 17 -33.94 -50.83 10.12
CA ALA A 17 -34.66 -50.87 8.84
C ALA A 17 -34.18 -49.74 7.88
N PRO A 18 -34.25 -49.93 6.54
CA PRO A 18 -33.36 -49.26 5.59
C PRO A 18 -34.00 -48.10 4.81
N GLY A 19 -33.16 -47.12 4.44
CA GLY A 19 -33.16 -46.53 3.10
C GLY A 19 -33.98 -45.26 2.84
N HIS A 20 -33.33 -44.10 2.97
CA HIS A 20 -33.53 -42.97 2.04
C HIS A 20 -32.17 -42.31 1.76
N PRO A 21 -31.82 -42.05 0.48
CA PRO A 21 -30.51 -41.49 0.14
C PRO A 21 -30.45 -40.00 0.51
N ALA A 22 -29.38 -39.64 1.23
CA ALA A 22 -29.04 -38.25 1.53
C ALA A 22 -28.59 -37.49 0.27
N PRO A 23 -28.83 -36.17 0.18
CA PRO A 23 -28.35 -35.35 -0.92
C PRO A 23 -26.81 -35.21 -0.88
N PRO A 24 -26.15 -34.93 -2.02
CA PRO A 24 -24.71 -34.89 -2.10
C PRO A 24 -24.13 -33.81 -1.20
N SER A 25 -23.13 -34.18 -0.41
CA SER A 25 -22.35 -33.31 0.46
C SER A 25 -21.66 -32.21 -0.36
N GLU A 26 -22.01 -30.96 -0.10
CA GLU A 26 -21.20 -29.82 -0.51
C GLU A 26 -19.82 -29.90 0.15
N ASP A 27 -18.80 -29.76 -0.70
CA ASP A 27 -17.40 -29.83 -0.39
C ASP A 27 -17.01 -28.63 0.50
N THR A 28 -17.20 -28.78 1.82
CA THR A 28 -16.71 -27.80 2.78
C THR A 28 -15.20 -27.93 2.85
N THR A 29 -14.48 -27.04 2.15
CA THR A 29 -13.08 -26.76 2.46
C THR A 29 -12.99 -26.32 3.91
N SER A 30 -12.63 -27.26 4.79
CA SER A 30 -12.38 -27.05 6.20
C SER A 30 -11.39 -25.90 6.38
N ALA A 31 -11.75 -24.89 7.18
CA ALA A 31 -10.78 -23.93 7.69
C ALA A 31 -9.60 -24.69 8.32
N PRO A 32 -8.34 -24.30 8.07
CA PRO A 32 -7.20 -24.98 8.66
C PRO A 32 -7.29 -24.83 10.19
N SER A 33 -7.30 -25.95 10.90
CA SER A 33 -7.17 -25.98 12.36
C SER A 33 -5.88 -25.24 12.76
N PRO A 34 -5.86 -24.56 13.93
CA PRO A 34 -4.62 -23.99 14.45
C PRO A 34 -3.52 -25.06 14.45
N PRO A 35 -2.27 -24.71 14.13
CA PRO A 35 -1.20 -25.70 13.99
C PRO A 35 -1.08 -26.49 15.29
N VAL A 36 -1.36 -27.80 15.21
CA VAL A 36 -1.07 -28.74 16.29
C VAL A 36 0.44 -28.86 16.35
N ILE A 37 1.02 -28.34 17.43
CA ILE A 37 2.45 -28.49 17.71
C ILE A 37 2.70 -30.00 17.87
N PRO A 38 3.51 -30.63 17.00
CA PRO A 38 3.76 -32.07 17.12
C PRO A 38 4.51 -32.35 18.42
N PRO A 39 4.22 -33.46 19.13
CA PRO A 39 5.12 -33.93 20.17
C PRO A 39 6.45 -34.26 19.49
N THR A 40 7.54 -33.66 19.95
CA THR A 40 8.89 -34.03 19.53
C THR A 40 9.24 -35.40 20.12
N ASP A 41 8.76 -36.46 19.48
CA ASP A 41 9.20 -37.83 19.73
C ASP A 41 10.27 -38.19 18.70
N GLY A 42 11.51 -38.05 19.14
CA GLY A 42 12.70 -38.45 18.40
C GLY A 42 13.83 -38.66 19.39
N GLU A 43 13.88 -39.85 19.99
CA GLU A 43 15.01 -40.35 20.76
C GLU A 43 16.28 -40.36 19.90
N GLN A 44 16.99 -39.23 19.83
CA GLN A 44 18.40 -39.23 19.50
C GLN A 44 19.17 -39.29 20.80
N LYS A 45 20.01 -40.33 20.94
CA LYS A 45 20.92 -40.60 22.07
C LYS A 45 21.55 -39.31 22.60
N ALA A 46 20.89 -38.67 23.55
CA ALA A 46 21.45 -37.58 24.31
C ALA A 46 22.37 -38.22 25.36
N GLU A 47 23.67 -38.03 25.20
CA GLU A 47 24.60 -38.13 26.32
C GLU A 47 23.96 -37.47 27.53
N LYS A 48 23.89 -38.18 28.67
CA LYS A 48 23.33 -37.69 29.92
C LYS A 48 24.15 -36.51 30.45
N ARG A 49 23.99 -35.33 29.84
CA ARG A 49 24.36 -34.05 30.44
C ARG A 49 23.33 -33.79 31.53
N GLY A 50 23.78 -33.83 32.79
CA GLY A 50 22.93 -33.55 33.95
C GLY A 50 22.18 -32.21 33.83
N PRO A 51 21.16 -31.98 34.67
CA PRO A 51 20.26 -30.83 34.53
C PRO A 51 21.08 -29.54 34.48
N VAL A 52 21.06 -28.87 33.32
CA VAL A 52 21.72 -27.58 33.12
C VAL A 52 21.07 -26.60 34.09
N LYS A 53 21.81 -26.20 35.14
CA LYS A 53 21.35 -25.20 36.10
C LYS A 53 21.24 -23.86 35.40
N LEU A 54 20.06 -23.57 34.87
CA LEU A 54 19.73 -22.27 34.29
C LEU A 54 19.94 -21.18 35.34
N THR A 55 20.68 -20.14 34.96
CA THR A 55 20.84 -18.94 35.77
C THR A 55 19.49 -18.27 36.04
N LYS A 56 19.38 -17.45 37.10
CA LYS A 56 18.15 -16.69 37.38
C LYS A 56 17.66 -15.88 36.17
N LYS A 57 18.59 -15.32 35.40
CA LYS A 57 18.31 -14.58 34.15
C LYS A 57 17.70 -15.49 33.08
N GLN A 58 18.28 -16.67 32.85
CA GLN A 58 17.75 -17.64 31.90
C GLN A 58 16.39 -18.20 32.32
N LYS A 59 16.18 -18.46 33.62
CA LYS A 59 14.86 -18.86 34.14
C LYS A 59 13.81 -17.77 33.96
N LYS A 60 14.18 -16.49 34.15
CA LYS A 60 13.30 -15.36 33.89
C LYS A 60 12.97 -15.23 32.40
N LEU A 61 13.97 -15.34 31.52
CA LEU A 61 13.78 -15.32 30.07
C LEU A 61 12.87 -16.46 29.59
N LEU A 62 13.05 -17.66 30.13
CA LEU A 62 12.22 -18.83 29.82
C LEU A 62 10.79 -18.68 30.38
N LYS A 63 10.65 -18.05 31.55
CA LYS A 63 9.32 -17.71 32.08
C LYS A 63 8.63 -16.64 31.23
N ASP A 64 9.36 -15.61 30.81
CA ASP A 64 8.85 -14.55 29.92
C ASP A 64 8.53 -15.10 28.53
N SER A 65 9.23 -16.12 28.02
CA SER A 65 8.93 -16.72 26.72
C SER A 65 7.66 -17.56 26.69
N HIS A 66 7.16 -18.00 27.85
CA HIS A 66 5.96 -18.84 27.96
C HIS A 66 4.77 -18.13 28.61
N ARG A 67 4.90 -16.85 28.99
CA ARG A 67 3.77 -16.10 29.55
C ARG A 67 2.80 -15.68 28.46
N ALA A 68 1.52 -15.65 28.80
CA ALA A 68 0.53 -14.99 27.96
C ALA A 68 0.75 -13.46 27.96
N LEU A 69 0.40 -12.83 26.85
CA LEU A 69 0.38 -11.37 26.73
C LEU A 69 -0.68 -10.79 27.66
N ASP A 70 -0.36 -9.67 28.31
CA ASP A 70 -1.36 -8.93 29.07
C ASP A 70 -2.39 -8.25 28.14
N SER A 71 -3.44 -7.66 28.71
CA SER A 71 -4.52 -7.05 27.90
C SER A 71 -4.06 -5.84 27.09
N TRP A 72 -3.07 -5.08 27.55
CA TRP A 72 -2.53 -3.93 26.83
C TRP A 72 -1.53 -4.35 25.76
N GLU A 73 -0.69 -5.34 26.07
CA GLU A 73 0.20 -5.97 25.08
C GLU A 73 -0.59 -6.60 23.93
N ARG A 74 -1.71 -7.29 24.23
CA ARG A 74 -2.64 -7.79 23.21
C ARG A 74 -3.26 -6.68 22.39
N TYR A 75 -3.69 -5.60 23.03
CA TYR A 75 -4.25 -4.43 22.34
C TYR A 75 -3.24 -3.87 21.34
N ARG A 76 -1.99 -3.62 21.77
CA ARG A 76 -0.93 -3.11 20.88
C ARG A 76 -0.63 -4.08 19.74
N ALA A 77 -0.48 -5.37 20.03
CA ALA A 77 -0.22 -6.37 19.00
C ALA A 77 -1.37 -6.45 17.97
N LEU A 78 -2.63 -6.35 18.43
CA LEU A 78 -3.79 -6.37 17.55
C LEU A 78 -3.93 -5.09 16.73
N THR A 79 -3.58 -3.92 17.28
CA THR A 79 -3.53 -2.68 16.49
C THR A 79 -2.44 -2.76 15.44
N ASP A 80 -1.26 -3.28 15.77
CA ASP A 80 -0.16 -3.45 14.81
C ASP A 80 -0.56 -4.38 13.65
N VAL A 81 -1.25 -5.50 13.96
CA VAL A 81 -1.80 -6.41 12.95
C VAL A 81 -2.87 -5.73 12.09
N LEU A 82 -3.70 -4.87 12.69
CA LEU A 82 -4.74 -4.14 11.97
C LEU A 82 -4.14 -3.15 10.97
N ASP A 83 -3.11 -2.40 11.41
CA ASP A 83 -2.39 -1.45 10.57
C ASP A 83 -1.69 -2.18 9.41
N GLU A 84 -0.99 -3.29 9.68
CA GLU A 84 -0.38 -4.12 8.62
C GLU A 84 -1.45 -4.65 7.65
N ALA A 85 -2.61 -5.10 8.14
CA ALA A 85 -3.67 -5.60 7.30
C ALA A 85 -4.26 -4.50 6.39
N ILE A 86 -4.35 -3.25 6.85
CA ILE A 86 -4.78 -2.10 6.06
C ILE A 86 -3.74 -1.81 4.96
N ASP A 87 -2.45 -1.77 5.32
CA ASP A 87 -1.35 -1.56 4.36
C ASP A 87 -1.36 -2.61 3.24
N LEU A 88 -1.65 -3.87 3.56
CA LEU A 88 -1.77 -4.94 2.57
C LEU A 88 -2.95 -4.74 1.61
N VAL A 89 -4.08 -4.21 2.10
CA VAL A 89 -5.23 -3.87 1.25
C VAL A 89 -4.85 -2.76 0.29
N ASP A 90 -4.23 -1.70 0.79
CA ASP A 90 -3.80 -0.56 -0.01
C ASP A 90 -2.76 -0.97 -1.06
N LEU A 91 -1.80 -1.81 -0.68
CA LEU A 91 -0.81 -2.35 -1.61
C LEU A 91 -1.47 -3.19 -2.72
N ALA A 92 -2.45 -4.03 -2.37
CA ALA A 92 -3.19 -4.82 -3.34
C ALA A 92 -3.95 -3.92 -4.34
N ASP A 93 -4.57 -2.84 -3.87
CA ASP A 93 -5.30 -1.89 -4.71
C ASP A 93 -4.37 -1.07 -5.62
N HIS A 94 -3.18 -0.71 -5.14
CA HIS A 94 -2.15 -0.11 -5.99
C HIS A 94 -1.71 -1.08 -7.09
N LYS A 95 -1.40 -2.34 -6.75
CA LYS A 95 -0.97 -3.36 -7.73
C LYS A 95 -2.05 -3.65 -8.77
N ALA A 96 -3.33 -3.71 -8.37
CA ALA A 96 -4.45 -3.90 -9.29
C ALA A 96 -4.57 -2.73 -10.29
N ARG A 97 -4.44 -1.48 -9.82
CA ARG A 97 -4.43 -0.28 -10.67
C ARG A 97 -3.30 -0.30 -11.69
N PHE A 98 -2.09 -0.65 -11.28
CA PHE A 98 -0.96 -0.77 -12.21
C PHE A 98 -1.19 -1.84 -13.27
N ALA A 99 -1.68 -3.02 -12.88
CA ALA A 99 -1.98 -4.09 -13.84
C ALA A 99 -3.05 -3.67 -14.86
N LEU A 100 -4.09 -2.93 -14.44
CA LEU A 100 -5.11 -2.38 -15.35
C LEU A 100 -4.55 -1.35 -16.33
N ILE A 101 -3.64 -0.49 -15.90
CA ILE A 101 -2.98 0.50 -16.78
C ILE A 101 -2.17 -0.23 -17.87
N ILE A 102 -1.35 -1.22 -17.47
CA ILE A 102 -0.55 -2.00 -18.42
C ILE A 102 -1.47 -2.75 -19.39
N MET A 103 -2.52 -3.40 -18.87
CA MET A 103 -3.50 -4.13 -19.67
C MET A 103 -4.17 -3.22 -20.72
N THR A 104 -4.56 -2.02 -20.32
CA THR A 104 -5.17 -1.02 -21.21
C THR A 104 -4.19 -0.57 -22.29
N ALA A 105 -2.92 -0.31 -21.93
CA ALA A 105 -1.90 0.10 -22.89
C ALA A 105 -1.62 -0.97 -23.95
N ILE A 106 -1.46 -2.23 -23.54
CA ILE A 106 -1.24 -3.35 -24.48
C ILE A 106 -2.44 -3.51 -25.41
N ASN A 107 -3.66 -3.51 -24.86
CA ASN A 107 -4.89 -3.62 -25.64
C ASN A 107 -5.03 -2.47 -26.64
N ALA A 108 -4.69 -1.24 -26.27
CA ALA A 108 -4.74 -0.10 -27.17
C ALA A 108 -3.78 -0.26 -28.36
N VAL A 109 -2.56 -0.75 -28.12
CA VAL A 109 -1.58 -1.03 -29.20
C VAL A 109 -2.10 -2.10 -30.15
N ILE A 110 -2.59 -3.23 -29.62
CA ILE A 110 -3.12 -4.33 -30.42
C ILE A 110 -4.36 -3.90 -31.21
N PHE A 111 -5.26 -3.13 -30.59
CA PHE A 111 -6.43 -2.58 -31.25
C PHE A 111 -6.05 -1.62 -32.39
N LEU A 112 -5.11 -0.69 -32.15
CA LEU A 112 -4.63 0.24 -33.18
C LEU A 112 -3.99 -0.49 -34.36
N LEU A 113 -3.26 -1.57 -34.11
CA LEU A 113 -2.69 -2.41 -35.18
C LEU A 113 -3.77 -3.17 -35.94
N GLY A 114 -4.70 -3.82 -35.24
CA GLY A 114 -5.80 -4.57 -35.86
C GLY A 114 -6.77 -3.68 -36.64
N ALA A 115 -6.97 -2.43 -36.22
CA ALA A 115 -7.80 -1.46 -36.91
C ALA A 115 -7.16 -0.90 -38.18
N ARG A 116 -5.82 -1.00 -38.33
CA ARG A 116 -5.13 -0.59 -39.55
C ARG A 116 -5.29 -1.67 -40.62
N THR A 117 -6.26 -1.47 -41.51
CA THR A 117 -6.53 -2.38 -42.63
C THR A 117 -5.31 -2.58 -43.55
N ASP A 118 -4.41 -1.60 -43.63
CA ASP A 118 -3.28 -1.62 -44.56
C ASP A 118 -2.24 -2.65 -44.12
N VAL A 119 -1.96 -2.72 -42.82
CA VAL A 119 -1.06 -3.72 -42.23
C VAL A 119 -1.55 -5.14 -42.52
N ILE A 120 -2.87 -5.36 -42.50
CA ILE A 120 -3.51 -6.68 -42.74
C ILE A 120 -3.52 -7.03 -44.24
N LYS A 121 -3.66 -6.04 -45.12
CA LYS A 121 -3.68 -6.23 -46.58
C LYS A 121 -2.30 -6.63 -47.12
N ASP A 122 -1.24 -6.09 -46.54
CA ASP A 122 0.15 -6.38 -46.94
C ASP A 122 0.62 -7.79 -46.53
N LEU A 123 -0.15 -8.51 -45.71
CA LEU A 123 0.14 -9.91 -45.38
C LEU A 123 -0.24 -10.87 -46.52
N PRO A 124 0.52 -11.97 -46.70
CA PRO A 124 0.19 -13.05 -47.62
C PRO A 124 -1.24 -13.59 -47.40
N GLU A 125 -1.95 -13.89 -48.49
CA GLU A 125 -3.36 -14.33 -48.47
C GLU A 125 -3.59 -15.56 -47.57
N GLY A 126 -2.64 -16.49 -47.51
CA GLY A 126 -2.72 -17.68 -46.67
C GLY A 126 -2.60 -17.42 -45.16
N ILE A 127 -1.97 -16.32 -44.74
CA ILE A 127 -1.73 -15.99 -43.32
C ILE A 127 -2.80 -15.04 -42.77
N ARG A 128 -3.38 -14.20 -43.64
CA ARG A 128 -4.43 -13.23 -43.30
C ARG A 128 -5.59 -13.79 -42.46
N PRO A 129 -6.23 -14.93 -42.79
CA PRO A 129 -7.32 -15.47 -41.98
C PRO A 129 -6.86 -15.92 -40.59
N TRP A 130 -5.66 -16.49 -40.46
CA TRP A 130 -5.10 -16.91 -39.18
C TRP A 130 -4.77 -15.73 -38.27
N MET A 131 -4.26 -14.63 -38.84
CA MET A 131 -4.05 -13.38 -38.09
C MET A 131 -5.38 -12.81 -37.58
N LEU A 132 -6.42 -12.79 -38.42
CA LEU A 132 -7.74 -12.28 -38.03
C LEU A 132 -8.35 -13.14 -36.91
N VAL A 133 -8.29 -14.47 -37.04
CA VAL A 133 -8.71 -15.41 -35.97
C VAL A 133 -7.91 -15.15 -34.69
N GLY A 134 -6.59 -14.95 -34.80
CA GLY A 134 -5.71 -14.63 -33.68
C GLY A 134 -6.08 -13.33 -32.98
N PHE A 135 -6.38 -12.26 -33.72
CA PHE A 135 -6.85 -10.98 -33.17
C PHE A 135 -8.20 -11.11 -32.48
N VAL A 136 -9.18 -11.80 -33.09
CA VAL A 136 -10.49 -12.04 -32.48
C VAL A 136 -10.34 -12.85 -31.18
N PHE A 137 -9.52 -13.90 -31.21
CA PHE A 137 -9.25 -14.70 -30.02
C PHE A 137 -8.56 -13.89 -28.92
N TYR A 138 -7.59 -13.04 -29.28
CA TYR A 138 -6.98 -12.10 -28.34
C TYR A 138 -8.01 -11.15 -27.72
N ILE A 139 -8.90 -10.56 -28.52
CA ILE A 139 -9.95 -9.66 -28.02
C ILE A 139 -10.86 -10.39 -27.02
N LEU A 140 -11.28 -11.61 -27.32
CA LEU A 140 -12.14 -12.40 -26.42
C LEU A 140 -11.43 -12.72 -25.10
N VAL A 141 -10.18 -13.18 -25.16
CA VAL A 141 -9.35 -13.46 -23.97
C VAL A 141 -9.10 -12.19 -23.16
N SER A 142 -8.84 -11.08 -23.85
CA SER A 142 -8.63 -9.77 -23.24
C SER A 142 -9.87 -9.28 -22.51
N LEU A 143 -11.04 -9.38 -23.14
CA LEU A 143 -12.31 -9.02 -22.53
C LEU A 143 -12.62 -9.88 -21.29
N TYR A 144 -12.35 -11.19 -21.37
CA TYR A 144 -12.49 -12.10 -20.24
C TYR A 144 -11.63 -11.67 -19.04
N PHE A 145 -10.35 -11.39 -19.26
CA PHE A 145 -9.46 -10.95 -18.18
C PHE A 145 -9.78 -9.54 -17.69
N PHE A 146 -10.31 -8.67 -18.55
CA PHE A 146 -10.80 -7.36 -18.16
C PHE A 146 -11.99 -7.47 -17.18
N PHE A 147 -12.95 -8.36 -17.45
CA PHE A 147 -14.03 -8.64 -16.52
C PHE A 147 -13.51 -9.23 -15.19
N GLN A 148 -12.52 -10.13 -15.23
CA GLN A 148 -11.88 -10.62 -14.00
C GLN A 148 -11.17 -9.51 -13.21
N ALA A 149 -10.60 -8.52 -13.90
CA ALA A 149 -9.95 -7.38 -13.28
C ALA A 149 -10.97 -6.46 -12.59
N ILE A 150 -12.13 -6.24 -13.20
CA ILE A 150 -13.24 -5.49 -12.58
C ILE A 150 -13.73 -6.19 -11.31
N GLU A 151 -13.84 -7.53 -11.31
CA GLU A 151 -14.21 -8.30 -10.11
C GLU A 151 -13.20 -8.14 -8.97
N SER A 152 -11.94 -7.80 -9.27
CA SER A 152 -10.93 -7.48 -8.24
C SER A 152 -11.17 -6.12 -7.57
N LEU A 153 -11.81 -5.17 -8.26
CA LEU A 153 -12.15 -3.84 -7.76
C LEU A 153 -13.51 -3.81 -7.05
N ARG A 154 -14.28 -4.89 -7.11
CA ARG A 154 -15.62 -4.96 -6.53
C ARG A 154 -15.57 -4.71 -5.03
N PRO A 155 -16.33 -3.73 -4.49
CA PRO A 155 -16.42 -3.49 -3.06
C PRO A 155 -16.93 -4.76 -2.37
N ARG A 156 -16.12 -5.31 -1.45
CA ARG A 156 -16.50 -6.51 -0.68
C ARG A 156 -17.19 -6.06 0.61
N LYS A 157 -18.38 -6.59 0.88
CA LYS A 157 -19.02 -6.45 2.19
C LYS A 157 -18.27 -7.32 3.19
N SER A 158 -18.02 -6.81 4.38
CA SER A 158 -17.24 -7.49 5.41
C SER A 158 -18.08 -7.66 6.67
N GLN A 159 -19.02 -8.60 6.63
CA GLN A 159 -19.66 -9.11 7.85
C GLN A 159 -18.98 -10.42 8.24
N PRO A 160 -17.95 -10.41 9.11
CA PRO A 160 -17.56 -11.63 9.79
C PRO A 160 -18.70 -12.01 10.75
N HIS A 161 -19.54 -12.96 10.37
CA HIS A 161 -20.56 -13.51 11.27
C HIS A 161 -19.87 -14.42 12.30
N VAL A 162 -19.21 -13.83 13.30
CA VAL A 162 -18.54 -14.59 14.36
C VAL A 162 -19.59 -14.95 15.41
N ARG A 163 -20.04 -16.21 15.37
CA ARG A 163 -20.91 -16.77 16.42
C ARG A 163 -20.07 -16.95 17.69
N TYR A 164 -20.30 -16.10 18.68
CA TYR A 164 -19.72 -16.28 20.01
C TYR A 164 -20.53 -17.34 20.76
N ALA A 165 -19.95 -18.53 20.91
CA ALA A 165 -20.47 -19.57 21.78
C ALA A 165 -20.18 -19.17 23.23
N GLY A 166 -21.05 -18.37 23.82
CA GLY A 166 -21.00 -18.05 25.24
C GLY A 166 -21.35 -19.28 26.07
N GLU A 167 -20.40 -20.18 26.29
CA GLU A 167 -20.58 -21.34 27.19
C GLU A 167 -19.89 -21.17 28.56
N SER A 168 -19.10 -20.12 28.80
CA SER A 168 -18.32 -20.01 30.05
C SER A 168 -18.59 -18.78 30.92
N GLY A 169 -19.36 -17.79 30.46
CA GLY A 169 -19.70 -16.59 31.26
C GLY A 169 -18.50 -15.71 31.69
N LEU A 170 -17.29 -16.05 31.24
CA LEU A 170 -16.02 -15.38 31.57
C LEU A 170 -15.35 -14.74 30.35
N GLU A 171 -15.85 -15.00 29.14
CA GLU A 171 -15.30 -14.45 27.89
C GLU A 171 -15.97 -13.13 27.52
N GLU A 172 -15.16 -12.08 27.45
CA GLU A 172 -15.59 -10.75 27.01
C GLU A 172 -15.85 -10.77 25.50
N HIS A 173 -17.12 -10.76 25.10
CA HIS A 173 -17.55 -10.72 23.69
C HIS A 173 -17.44 -9.31 23.09
N PRO A 174 -17.22 -9.18 21.77
CA PRO A 174 -17.24 -7.88 21.11
C PRO A 174 -18.63 -7.27 21.18
N LEU A 175 -18.66 -5.95 21.25
CA LEU A 175 -19.84 -5.13 21.33
C LEU A 175 -20.32 -4.64 19.96
N GLY A 176 -19.68 -4.98 18.84
CA GLY A 176 -20.00 -4.46 17.50
C GLY A 176 -19.80 -2.94 17.40
N ILE A 177 -18.71 -2.39 17.93
CA ILE A 177 -18.47 -0.94 17.94
C ILE A 177 -17.51 -0.44 16.85
N ARG A 178 -16.85 -1.35 16.11
CA ARG A 178 -15.87 -0.98 15.07
C ARG A 178 -16.34 -1.23 13.64
N PHE A 179 -17.24 -2.18 13.41
CA PHE A 179 -17.78 -2.45 12.08
C PHE A 179 -18.90 -1.47 11.74
N TYR A 180 -18.82 -0.82 10.57
CA TYR A 180 -19.82 0.17 10.14
C TYR A 180 -21.25 -0.39 10.13
N GLU A 181 -21.44 -1.66 9.75
CA GLU A 181 -22.76 -2.28 9.72
C GLU A 181 -23.37 -2.41 11.13
N ASP A 182 -22.55 -2.79 12.11
CA ASP A 182 -22.97 -2.87 13.52
C ASP A 182 -23.17 -1.47 14.13
N ILE A 183 -22.30 -0.51 13.78
CA ILE A 183 -22.42 0.89 14.21
C ILE A 183 -23.73 1.49 13.69
N LEU A 184 -24.05 1.28 12.41
CA LEU A 184 -25.26 1.78 11.76
C LEU A 184 -26.54 1.12 12.28
N SER A 185 -26.43 -0.08 12.89
CA SER A 185 -27.58 -0.74 13.55
C SER A 185 -27.95 -0.11 14.89
N ARG A 186 -27.16 0.85 15.41
CA ARG A 186 -27.33 1.46 16.73
C ARG A 186 -27.69 2.93 16.65
N ASP A 187 -28.41 3.39 17.68
CA ASP A 187 -28.55 4.83 17.94
C ASP A 187 -27.21 5.44 18.40
N VAL A 188 -27.01 6.74 18.12
CA VAL A 188 -25.79 7.48 18.44
C VAL A 188 -25.50 7.49 19.94
N GLU A 189 -26.52 7.60 20.80
CA GLU A 189 -26.31 7.61 22.25
C GLU A 189 -25.96 6.21 22.77
N ALA A 190 -26.56 5.16 22.21
CA ALA A 190 -26.18 3.78 22.50
C ALA A 190 -24.73 3.50 22.08
N TYR A 191 -24.29 4.05 20.94
CA TYR A 191 -22.91 3.94 20.47
C TYR A 191 -21.92 4.67 21.39
N ARG A 192 -22.25 5.90 21.81
CA ARG A 192 -21.44 6.67 22.78
C ARG A 192 -21.35 5.98 24.14
N ARG A 193 -22.43 5.39 24.62
CA ARG A 193 -22.44 4.63 25.87
C ARG A 193 -21.51 3.41 25.78
N ALA A 194 -21.59 2.66 24.68
CA ALA A 194 -20.71 1.51 24.45
C ALA A 194 -19.22 1.90 24.52
N TRP A 195 -18.81 3.01 23.91
CA TRP A 195 -17.42 3.51 24.00
C TRP A 195 -16.99 3.96 25.40
N ARG A 196 -17.93 4.42 26.23
CA ARG A 196 -17.65 4.89 27.58
C ARG A 196 -17.47 3.75 28.58
N GLU A 197 -18.16 2.64 28.33
CA GLU A 197 -18.27 1.50 29.25
C GLU A 197 -17.44 0.29 28.79
N ILE A 198 -16.87 0.31 27.57
CA ILE A 198 -16.11 -0.80 27.03
C ILE A 198 -14.88 -1.15 27.88
N LYS A 199 -14.71 -2.45 28.11
CA LYS A 199 -13.53 -3.01 28.79
C LYS A 199 -12.41 -3.32 27.80
N ILE A 200 -11.17 -3.34 28.28
CA ILE A 200 -10.00 -3.62 27.43
C ILE A 200 -10.03 -5.01 26.77
N GLY A 201 -10.60 -6.03 27.43
CA GLY A 201 -10.73 -7.37 26.83
C GLY A 201 -11.79 -7.41 25.74
N GLN A 202 -12.93 -6.71 25.92
CA GLN A 202 -13.92 -6.49 24.87
C GLN A 202 -13.34 -5.74 23.68
N LEU A 203 -12.50 -4.72 23.93
CA LEU A 203 -11.80 -4.00 22.85
C LEU A 203 -10.79 -4.89 22.12
N ASN A 204 -10.09 -5.79 22.83
CA ASN A 204 -9.25 -6.81 22.18
C ASN A 204 -10.09 -7.77 21.33
N ALA A 205 -11.26 -8.18 21.80
CA ALA A 205 -12.16 -9.02 21.01
C ALA A 205 -12.64 -8.30 19.73
N GLU A 206 -13.00 -7.02 19.82
CA GLU A 206 -13.34 -6.17 18.66
C GLU A 206 -12.20 -6.12 17.63
N LEU A 207 -10.98 -5.81 18.09
CA LEU A 207 -9.82 -5.73 17.22
C LEU A 207 -9.49 -7.09 16.59
N ALA A 208 -9.64 -8.20 17.32
CA ALA A 208 -9.41 -9.53 16.79
C ALA A 208 -10.42 -9.90 15.67
N VAL A 209 -11.70 -9.57 15.84
CA VAL A 209 -12.71 -9.76 14.77
C VAL A 209 -12.39 -8.90 13.56
N GLN A 210 -12.01 -7.64 13.80
CA GLN A 210 -11.67 -6.72 12.72
C GLN A 210 -10.43 -7.18 11.93
N ALA A 211 -9.39 -7.61 12.62
CA ALA A 211 -8.19 -8.18 12.03
C ALA A 211 -8.53 -9.44 11.21
N HIS A 212 -9.39 -10.33 11.74
CA HIS A 212 -9.81 -11.53 11.02
C HIS A 212 -10.60 -11.20 9.74
N ALA A 213 -11.52 -10.23 9.80
CA ALA A 213 -12.26 -9.77 8.62
C ALA A 213 -11.34 -9.19 7.54
N LEU A 214 -10.38 -8.35 7.94
CA LEU A 214 -9.40 -7.79 7.02
C LEU A 214 -8.47 -8.86 6.44
N ALA A 215 -8.11 -9.89 7.21
CA ALA A 215 -7.37 -11.04 6.69
C ALA A 215 -8.14 -11.77 5.58
N GLN A 216 -9.47 -11.98 5.75
CA GLN A 216 -10.32 -12.57 4.70
C GLN A 216 -10.40 -11.68 3.46
N ILE A 217 -10.54 -10.35 3.63
CA ILE A 217 -10.54 -9.39 2.51
C ILE A 217 -9.21 -9.45 1.78
N ASN A 218 -8.09 -9.42 2.50
CA ASN A 218 -6.75 -9.52 1.94
C ASN A 218 -6.58 -10.82 1.17
N GLN A 219 -6.95 -11.97 1.74
CA GLN A 219 -6.87 -13.26 1.05
C GLN A 219 -7.67 -13.22 -0.28
N ALA A 220 -8.88 -12.69 -0.26
CA ALA A 220 -9.71 -12.54 -1.46
C ALA A 220 -9.08 -11.58 -2.49
N LYS A 221 -8.54 -10.44 -2.06
CA LYS A 221 -7.85 -9.47 -2.93
C LYS A 221 -6.61 -10.06 -3.57
N TYR A 222 -5.74 -10.72 -2.79
CA TYR A 222 -4.53 -11.35 -3.33
C TYR A 222 -4.84 -12.52 -4.26
N ASN A 223 -5.92 -13.27 -4.01
CA ASN A 223 -6.39 -14.30 -4.95
C ASN A 223 -6.88 -13.68 -6.27
N ALA A 224 -7.63 -12.59 -6.21
CA ALA A 224 -8.05 -11.85 -7.40
C ALA A 224 -6.83 -11.28 -8.16
N LEU A 225 -5.87 -10.69 -7.43
CA LEU A 225 -4.64 -10.16 -7.99
C LEU A 225 -3.80 -11.24 -8.68
N ARG A 226 -3.70 -12.45 -8.10
CA ARG A 226 -3.01 -13.58 -8.73
C ARG A 226 -3.66 -13.97 -10.07
N ARG A 227 -5.00 -13.96 -10.14
CA ARG A 227 -5.73 -14.19 -11.41
C ARG A 227 -5.44 -13.08 -12.43
N LEU A 228 -5.44 -11.83 -11.98
CA LEU A 228 -5.12 -10.66 -12.82
C LEU A 228 -3.71 -10.75 -13.42
N TYR A 229 -2.69 -11.09 -12.61
CA TYR A 229 -1.32 -11.28 -13.09
C TYR A 229 -1.20 -12.42 -14.10
N ARG A 230 -1.87 -13.56 -13.86
CA ARG A 230 -1.90 -14.67 -14.84
C ARG A 230 -2.54 -14.21 -16.15
N GLY A 231 -3.64 -13.48 -16.07
CA GLY A 231 -4.29 -12.90 -17.25
C GLY A 231 -3.38 -11.96 -18.03
N LEU A 232 -2.68 -11.06 -17.31
CA LEU A 232 -1.71 -10.16 -17.92
C LEU A 232 -0.56 -10.92 -18.59
N GLN A 233 -0.03 -11.98 -17.98
CA GLN A 233 1.01 -12.82 -18.58
C GLN A 233 0.54 -13.50 -19.86
N ILE A 234 -0.66 -14.11 -19.84
CA ILE A 234 -1.26 -14.74 -21.03
C ILE A 234 -1.45 -13.70 -22.13
N MET A 235 -1.95 -12.52 -21.78
CA MET A 235 -2.15 -11.41 -22.73
C MET A 235 -0.85 -10.92 -23.34
N ILE A 236 0.21 -10.76 -22.56
CA ILE A 236 1.53 -10.37 -23.08
C ILE A 236 2.05 -11.44 -24.04
N LEU A 237 2.00 -12.71 -23.65
CA LEU A 237 2.45 -13.82 -24.52
C LEU A 237 1.67 -13.85 -25.85
N MET A 238 0.35 -13.71 -25.78
CA MET A 238 -0.51 -13.66 -26.97
C MET A 238 -0.22 -12.44 -27.85
N ALA A 239 -0.07 -11.26 -27.25
CA ALA A 239 0.30 -10.04 -27.95
C ALA A 239 1.65 -10.20 -28.64
N THR A 240 2.67 -10.70 -27.94
CA THR A 240 4.00 -10.97 -28.51
C THR A 240 3.93 -11.99 -29.63
N ALA A 241 3.18 -13.08 -29.48
CA ALA A 241 3.00 -14.09 -30.53
C ALA A 241 2.33 -13.51 -31.78
N LEU A 242 1.29 -12.69 -31.62
CA LEU A 242 0.61 -12.01 -32.72
C LEU A 242 1.52 -11.00 -33.42
N LEU A 243 2.25 -10.19 -32.67
CA LEU A 243 3.18 -9.20 -33.22
C LEU A 243 4.35 -9.88 -33.94
N ALA A 244 4.95 -10.91 -33.34
CA ALA A 244 6.05 -11.65 -33.94
C ALA A 244 5.63 -12.40 -35.20
N SER A 245 4.47 -13.08 -35.18
CA SER A 245 3.94 -13.76 -36.37
C SER A 245 3.63 -12.78 -37.51
N GLY A 246 3.01 -11.64 -37.19
CA GLY A 246 2.78 -10.56 -38.16
C GLY A 246 4.08 -10.00 -38.75
N ALA A 247 5.08 -9.71 -37.91
CA ALA A 247 6.37 -9.20 -38.34
C ALA A 247 7.16 -10.20 -39.20
N ILE A 248 7.18 -11.48 -38.81
CA ILE A 248 7.85 -12.54 -39.59
C ILE A 248 7.16 -12.72 -40.95
N ALA A 249 5.82 -12.72 -40.98
CA ALA A 249 5.07 -12.85 -42.22
C ALA A 249 5.29 -11.64 -43.15
N TYR A 250 5.31 -10.42 -42.60
CA TYR A 250 5.65 -9.21 -43.34
C TYR A 250 7.08 -9.25 -43.91
N TRP A 251 8.06 -9.67 -43.11
CA TRP A 251 9.45 -9.79 -43.54
C TRP A 251 9.63 -10.85 -44.64
N ARG A 252 8.99 -12.02 -44.49
CA ARG A 252 9.00 -13.09 -45.51
C ARG A 252 8.31 -12.70 -46.82
N ALA A 253 7.35 -11.79 -46.78
CA ALA A 253 6.64 -11.30 -47.96
C ALA A 253 7.42 -10.24 -48.75
N GLY A 254 8.68 -9.93 -48.38
CA GLY A 254 9.49 -8.90 -49.05
C GLY A 254 9.27 -7.49 -48.50
N GLY A 255 8.55 -7.32 -47.39
CA GLY A 255 8.27 -6.04 -46.76
C GLY A 255 9.50 -5.27 -46.24
N ALA A 256 10.70 -5.87 -46.28
CA ALA A 256 11.96 -5.20 -46.00
C ALA A 256 12.42 -4.27 -47.13
N GLU A 257 12.06 -4.55 -48.39
CA GLU A 257 12.39 -3.70 -49.55
C GLU A 257 11.29 -2.66 -49.84
N ALA A 258 10.03 -2.98 -49.51
CA ALA A 258 8.95 -2.01 -49.44
C ALA A 258 9.04 -1.26 -48.10
N GLY A 259 9.94 -0.27 -48.02
CA GLY A 259 10.09 0.56 -46.83
C GLY A 259 8.74 0.99 -46.27
N PHE A 260 8.62 0.98 -44.93
CA PHE A 260 7.45 1.44 -44.18
C PHE A 260 7.16 2.92 -44.53
N GLY A 261 6.43 3.17 -45.63
CA GLY A 261 6.54 4.46 -46.31
C GLY A 261 5.37 4.79 -47.22
N LYS A 262 4.59 5.77 -46.74
CA LYS A 262 3.57 6.58 -47.43
C LYS A 262 2.19 5.92 -47.56
N HIS A 263 1.34 6.15 -46.56
CA HIS A 263 0.05 6.83 -46.69
C HIS A 263 -0.65 6.74 -45.32
N GLY A 264 -1.13 7.88 -44.83
CA GLY A 264 -1.56 8.03 -43.44
C GLY A 264 -0.80 9.17 -42.76
N LYS A 265 -0.92 10.37 -43.33
CA LYS A 265 -0.74 11.61 -42.58
C LYS A 265 -1.88 11.59 -41.54
N VAL A 266 -1.62 10.98 -40.39
CA VAL A 266 -2.41 11.26 -39.20
C VAL A 266 -2.11 12.73 -38.94
N GLU A 267 -3.11 13.60 -39.14
CA GLU A 267 -3.09 14.89 -38.48
C GLU A 267 -3.04 14.61 -36.98
N SER A 268 -1.80 14.53 -36.48
CA SER A 268 -1.48 14.69 -35.08
C SER A 268 -1.88 16.11 -34.74
N GLY A 269 -3.15 16.30 -34.38
CA GLY A 269 -3.57 17.39 -33.51
C GLY A 269 -2.57 17.39 -32.34
N GLY A 270 -1.78 18.46 -32.28
CA GLY A 270 -0.47 18.49 -31.63
C GLY A 270 -0.46 17.81 -30.27
N ARG A 271 0.12 16.61 -30.22
CA ARG A 271 0.94 16.25 -29.07
C ARG A 271 2.07 17.26 -29.09
N LYS A 272 1.97 18.29 -28.23
CA LYS A 272 3.15 19.00 -27.75
C LYS A 272 4.18 17.92 -27.50
N GLY A 273 5.26 17.95 -28.29
CA GLY A 273 6.37 17.06 -28.09
C GLY A 273 6.70 17.09 -26.61
N ILE A 274 6.95 15.92 -26.04
CA ILE A 274 7.87 15.82 -24.92
C ILE A 274 9.07 16.63 -25.39
N ALA A 275 9.16 17.87 -24.88
CA ALA A 275 10.23 18.77 -25.20
C ALA A 275 11.50 17.96 -24.95
N GLU A 276 12.35 17.90 -25.96
CA GLU A 276 13.71 17.42 -25.81
C GLU A 276 14.22 18.07 -24.52
N ALA A 277 14.44 17.25 -23.49
CA ALA A 277 14.69 17.75 -22.15
C ALA A 277 15.88 18.69 -22.27
N VAL A 278 15.63 19.98 -22.02
CA VAL A 278 16.70 20.97 -21.84
C VAL A 278 17.73 20.29 -20.97
N PRO A 279 19.02 20.21 -21.36
CA PRO A 279 20.00 19.43 -20.63
C PRO A 279 19.92 19.84 -19.16
N ALA A 280 19.37 18.94 -18.35
CA ALA A 280 19.10 19.22 -16.95
C ALA A 280 20.43 19.66 -16.36
N ARG A 281 20.46 20.81 -15.67
CA ARG A 281 21.65 21.27 -14.98
C ARG A 281 22.22 20.09 -14.19
N THR A 282 23.44 19.68 -14.51
CA THR A 282 24.02 18.47 -13.94
C THR A 282 24.13 18.68 -12.44
N ARG A 283 23.26 18.01 -11.66
CA ARG A 283 23.31 18.05 -10.20
C ARG A 283 24.69 17.57 -9.76
N ASP A 284 25.30 18.31 -8.85
CA ASP A 284 26.53 17.89 -8.19
C ASP A 284 26.20 16.78 -7.19
N TRP A 285 26.30 15.53 -7.64
CA TRP A 285 26.04 14.34 -6.82
C TRP A 285 27.08 14.11 -5.72
N GLN A 286 28.27 14.72 -5.83
CA GLN A 286 29.27 14.63 -4.77
C GLN A 286 28.89 15.56 -3.62
N ARG A 287 28.44 16.78 -3.92
CA ARG A 287 28.00 17.75 -2.91
C ARG A 287 26.60 17.48 -2.38
N TYR A 288 25.69 16.99 -3.22
CA TYR A 288 24.29 16.72 -2.90
C TYR A 288 23.94 15.27 -3.28
N PRO A 289 24.37 14.28 -2.49
CA PRO A 289 24.14 12.88 -2.83
C PRO A 289 22.66 12.52 -2.86
N ALA A 290 22.31 11.49 -3.64
CA ALA A 290 20.94 10.97 -3.71
C ALA A 290 20.49 10.37 -2.37
N ILE A 291 21.44 9.83 -1.60
CA ILE A 291 21.21 9.30 -0.25
C ILE A 291 22.16 10.06 0.67
N VAL A 292 21.60 10.76 1.66
CA VAL A 292 22.42 11.35 2.72
C VAL A 292 22.63 10.30 3.80
N GLU A 293 23.88 9.94 4.05
CA GLU A 293 24.26 9.07 5.16
C GLU A 293 24.76 9.90 6.33
N ARG A 294 24.28 9.59 7.53
CA ARG A 294 24.78 10.21 8.76
C ARG A 294 24.81 9.21 9.91
N THR A 295 25.94 9.14 10.59
CA THR A 295 26.05 8.43 11.87
C THR A 295 26.01 9.46 13.00
N THR A 296 25.20 9.21 14.02
CA THR A 296 25.04 10.11 15.17
C THR A 296 24.66 9.34 16.43
N SER A 297 25.18 9.76 17.58
CA SER A 297 24.69 9.31 18.89
C SER A 297 23.60 10.23 19.45
N ALA A 298 23.30 11.34 18.78
CA ALA A 298 22.23 12.26 19.17
C ALA A 298 20.85 11.70 18.79
N GLN A 299 19.81 12.21 19.43
CA GLN A 299 18.43 11.83 19.13
C GLN A 299 18.06 12.17 17.68
N VAL A 300 17.48 11.20 16.98
CA VAL A 300 16.90 11.34 15.64
C VAL A 300 15.40 11.52 15.79
N VAL A 301 14.85 12.54 15.12
CA VAL A 301 13.43 12.86 15.11
C VAL A 301 12.93 12.75 13.68
N GLY A 302 11.94 11.89 13.44
CA GLY A 302 11.26 11.79 12.16
C GLY A 302 10.11 12.79 12.05
N LEU A 303 9.93 13.37 10.86
CA LEU A 303 8.83 14.24 10.49
C LEU A 303 8.19 13.70 9.21
N GLY A 304 6.90 13.36 9.30
CA GLY A 304 6.07 12.94 8.17
C GLY A 304 5.64 14.11 7.28
N ASP A 305 4.71 13.83 6.38
CA ASP A 305 4.19 14.78 5.39
C ASP A 305 3.68 16.07 6.05
N VAL A 306 4.10 17.22 5.52
CA VAL A 306 3.71 18.53 6.05
C VAL A 306 2.60 19.15 5.21
N HIS A 307 2.64 18.99 3.89
CA HIS A 307 1.59 19.43 2.98
C HIS A 307 1.14 20.88 3.19
N GLY A 308 2.09 21.82 3.26
CA GLY A 308 1.79 23.24 3.45
C GLY A 308 1.12 23.60 4.78
N ALA A 309 0.96 22.67 5.73
CA ALA A 309 0.31 22.91 7.02
C ALA A 309 1.26 23.61 8.01
N TYR A 310 1.66 24.85 7.69
CA TYR A 310 2.67 25.62 8.42
C TYR A 310 2.41 25.71 9.92
N ASP A 311 1.19 26.06 10.33
CA ASP A 311 0.88 26.24 11.76
C ASP A 311 0.96 24.93 12.53
N ARG A 312 0.61 23.80 11.90
CA ARG A 312 0.75 22.46 12.48
C ARG A 312 2.22 22.06 12.59
N LEU A 313 3.02 22.32 11.55
CA LEU A 313 4.47 22.09 11.58
C LEU A 313 5.11 22.87 12.74
N VAL A 314 4.80 24.16 12.85
CA VAL A 314 5.30 25.02 13.92
C VAL A 314 4.89 24.46 15.30
N ALA A 315 3.62 24.11 15.49
CA ALA A 315 3.14 23.55 16.74
C ALA A 315 3.86 22.24 17.11
N LEU A 316 4.08 21.35 16.14
CA LEU A 316 4.83 20.10 16.32
C LEU A 316 6.28 20.36 16.73
N LEU A 317 6.97 21.25 16.01
CA LEU A 317 8.37 21.55 16.30
C LEU A 317 8.56 22.28 17.64
N LEU A 318 7.63 23.17 18.02
CA LEU A 318 7.61 23.81 19.34
C LEU A 318 7.40 22.76 20.45
N THR A 319 6.41 21.88 20.27
CA THR A 319 6.08 20.82 21.25
C THR A 319 7.25 19.83 21.40
N GLY A 320 7.93 19.50 20.29
CA GLY A 320 9.14 18.66 20.30
C GLY A 320 10.40 19.35 20.83
N GLY A 321 10.31 20.64 21.20
CA GLY A 321 11.44 21.44 21.68
C GLY A 321 12.53 21.67 20.63
N LEU A 322 12.20 21.53 19.34
CA LEU A 322 13.13 21.69 18.23
C LEU A 322 13.28 23.15 17.79
N ILE A 323 12.25 23.97 18.02
CA ILE A 323 12.29 25.40 17.75
C ILE A 323 11.74 26.22 18.91
N ARG A 324 12.05 27.52 18.91
CA ARG A 324 11.39 28.54 19.73
C ARG A 324 11.08 29.78 18.91
N LYS A 325 10.05 30.54 19.29
CA LYS A 325 9.75 31.84 18.66
C LYS A 325 10.89 32.82 18.91
N ALA A 326 11.35 33.50 17.87
CA ALA A 326 12.42 34.48 17.94
C ALA A 326 12.21 35.61 16.92
N GLY A 327 12.20 36.87 17.40
CA GLY A 327 12.17 38.04 16.52
C GLY A 327 13.46 38.18 15.72
N GLY A 328 13.35 38.65 14.46
CA GLY A 328 14.50 38.94 13.60
C GLY A 328 15.08 37.76 12.81
N GLN A 329 14.52 36.54 12.94
CA GLN A 329 14.86 35.43 12.06
C GLN A 329 14.01 35.43 10.78
N PRO A 330 14.54 35.00 9.61
CA PRO A 330 13.81 35.01 8.33
C PRO A 330 12.44 34.33 8.38
N ALA A 331 12.30 33.27 9.19
CA ALA A 331 11.06 32.54 9.39
C ALA A 331 10.43 32.73 10.79
N GLY A 332 10.97 33.64 11.62
CA GLY A 332 10.45 33.92 12.98
C GLY A 332 10.75 32.88 14.07
N TYR A 333 11.58 31.88 13.76
CA TYR A 333 11.92 30.79 14.69
C TYR A 333 13.43 30.52 14.76
N THR A 334 13.88 30.12 15.94
CA THR A 334 15.26 29.69 16.21
C THR A 334 15.31 28.21 16.54
N TRP A 335 16.28 27.49 15.98
CA TRP A 335 16.58 26.10 16.32
C TRP A 335 17.02 25.96 17.79
N THR A 336 16.37 25.05 18.51
CA THR A 336 16.68 24.70 19.91
C THR A 336 16.97 23.21 20.10
N GLY A 337 16.95 22.43 19.02
CA GLY A 337 17.24 21.00 19.04
C GLY A 337 18.69 20.63 19.31
N GLY A 338 19.61 21.59 19.48
CA GLY A 338 21.03 21.31 19.73
C GLY A 338 21.64 20.42 18.66
N ASN A 339 22.26 19.31 19.08
CA ASN A 339 22.88 18.30 18.20
C ASN A 339 21.91 17.28 17.60
N ARG A 340 20.60 17.40 17.85
CA ARG A 340 19.59 16.47 17.31
C ARG A 340 19.56 16.50 15.79
N VAL A 341 19.07 15.40 15.21
CA VAL A 341 18.85 15.26 13.76
C VAL A 341 17.36 15.18 13.50
N LEU A 342 16.81 16.17 12.80
CA LEU A 342 15.45 16.13 12.27
C LEU A 342 15.49 15.59 10.84
N VAL A 343 14.70 14.55 10.55
CA VAL A 343 14.55 13.98 9.21
C VAL A 343 13.11 14.16 8.76
N SER A 344 12.89 15.04 7.79
CA SER A 344 11.61 15.17 7.07
C SER A 344 11.61 14.25 5.86
N VAL A 345 10.56 13.43 5.72
CA VAL A 345 10.43 12.43 4.64
C VAL A 345 9.95 13.01 3.30
N GLY A 346 9.73 14.33 3.22
CA GLY A 346 9.28 15.02 2.01
C GLY A 346 7.83 15.45 2.09
N ASP A 347 7.21 15.72 0.94
CA ASP A 347 5.80 16.14 0.84
C ASP A 347 5.52 17.38 1.70
N VAL A 348 6.35 18.40 1.50
CA VAL A 348 6.25 19.68 2.20
C VAL A 348 5.35 20.67 1.47
N ILE A 349 5.11 20.45 0.17
CA ILE A 349 4.22 21.28 -0.68
C ILE A 349 2.86 20.62 -0.95
N ASN A 350 1.91 21.42 -1.48
CA ASN A 350 0.53 21.06 -1.84
C ASN A 350 -0.34 20.57 -0.66
N LYS A 351 -1.66 20.51 -0.85
CA LYS A 351 -2.71 20.15 0.10
C LYS A 351 -2.85 21.09 1.31
N GLY A 352 -2.20 22.25 1.25
CA GLY A 352 -2.24 23.34 2.22
C GLY A 352 -1.94 24.67 1.54
N ASP A 353 -2.14 25.77 2.25
CA ASP A 353 -2.14 27.13 1.72
C ASP A 353 -0.85 27.92 2.03
N ARG A 354 0.13 27.29 2.71
CA ARG A 354 1.35 27.94 3.21
C ARG A 354 2.62 27.12 2.95
N ALA A 355 2.73 26.48 1.79
CA ALA A 355 3.89 25.66 1.46
C ALA A 355 5.20 26.49 1.36
N MET A 356 5.11 27.73 0.91
CA MET A 356 6.28 28.62 0.85
C MET A 356 6.80 28.97 2.24
N ASP A 357 5.91 29.19 3.21
CA ASP A 357 6.31 29.43 4.60
C ASP A 357 6.96 28.20 5.23
N VAL A 358 6.48 27.00 4.87
CA VAL A 358 7.10 25.73 5.29
C VAL A 358 8.52 25.62 4.73
N ILE A 359 8.71 25.90 3.44
CA ILE A 359 10.03 25.87 2.81
C ILE A 359 10.97 26.91 3.45
N ASP A 360 10.50 28.14 3.66
CA ASP A 360 11.27 29.21 4.31
C ASP A 360 11.73 28.79 5.71
N LEU A 361 10.84 28.18 6.50
CA LEU A 361 11.15 27.65 7.82
C LEU A 361 12.20 26.54 7.76
N LEU A 362 11.97 25.50 6.94
CA LEU A 362 12.89 24.36 6.85
C LEU A 362 14.28 24.78 6.38
N ARG A 363 14.38 25.64 5.36
CA ARG A 363 15.66 26.23 4.90
C ARG A 363 16.40 26.98 5.99
N SER A 364 15.67 27.76 6.79
CA SER A 364 16.24 28.47 7.92
C SER A 364 16.78 27.50 8.97
N LEU A 365 15.99 26.47 9.33
CA LEU A 365 16.37 25.49 10.34
C LEU A 365 17.52 24.60 9.91
N GLU A 366 17.66 24.25 8.62
CA GLU A 366 18.83 23.54 8.09
C GLU A 366 20.14 24.24 8.45
N THR A 367 20.18 25.55 8.20
CA THR A 367 21.35 26.38 8.49
C THR A 367 21.63 26.46 10.00
N GLN A 368 20.58 26.70 10.78
CA GLN A 368 20.70 26.87 12.22
C GLN A 368 21.07 25.57 12.95
N ALA A 369 20.48 24.44 12.54
CA ALA A 369 20.78 23.13 13.12
C ALA A 369 22.22 22.72 12.82
N GLN A 370 22.71 22.98 11.61
CA GLN A 370 24.11 22.73 11.26
C GLN A 370 25.06 23.55 12.15
N ALA A 371 24.78 24.83 12.37
CA ALA A 371 25.57 25.70 13.23
C ALA A 371 25.57 25.26 14.71
N ALA A 372 24.50 24.60 15.17
CA ALA A 372 24.38 24.05 16.52
C ALA A 372 24.94 22.62 16.68
N GLY A 373 25.55 22.05 15.63
CA GLY A 373 26.08 20.68 15.63
C GLY A 373 25.04 19.58 15.38
N GLY A 374 23.78 19.96 15.07
CA GLY A 374 22.70 19.06 14.67
C GLY A 374 22.59 18.93 13.14
N ALA A 375 21.41 18.54 12.63
CA ALA A 375 20.96 18.95 11.30
C ALA A 375 19.45 18.80 11.13
N VAL A 376 18.95 19.46 10.10
CA VAL A 376 17.67 19.13 9.46
C VAL A 376 18.00 18.51 8.11
N ILE A 377 17.44 17.33 7.84
CA ILE A 377 17.53 16.63 6.56
C ILE A 377 16.11 16.60 6.00
N VAL A 378 15.89 17.24 4.86
CA VAL A 378 14.60 17.18 4.15
C VAL A 378 14.80 16.37 2.88
N THR A 379 14.14 15.22 2.77
CA THR A 379 14.15 14.42 1.54
C THR A 379 13.12 14.95 0.54
N LEU A 380 13.28 14.54 -0.73
CA LEU A 380 12.34 14.84 -1.80
C LEU A 380 11.14 13.90 -1.73
N GLY A 381 9.93 14.44 -1.58
CA GLY A 381 8.68 13.69 -1.67
C GLY A 381 8.15 13.59 -3.10
N ASN A 382 7.06 12.84 -3.27
CA ASN A 382 6.41 12.71 -4.58
C ASN A 382 5.78 14.03 -5.02
N HIS A 383 5.28 14.86 -4.10
CA HIS A 383 4.69 16.15 -4.47
C HIS A 383 5.73 17.11 -5.04
N GLU A 384 6.94 17.17 -4.47
CA GLU A 384 8.04 17.97 -5.02
C GLU A 384 8.50 17.43 -6.37
N ALA A 385 8.64 16.11 -6.50
CA ALA A 385 9.04 15.47 -7.75
C ALA A 385 8.00 15.71 -8.86
N GLU A 386 6.71 15.61 -8.54
CA GLU A 386 5.62 15.92 -9.46
C GLU A 386 5.69 17.38 -9.90
N PHE A 387 5.81 18.34 -8.98
CA PHE A 387 5.94 19.77 -9.33
C PHE A 387 7.14 20.03 -10.26
N MET A 388 8.31 19.45 -9.97
CA MET A 388 9.52 19.60 -10.80
C MET A 388 9.36 18.98 -12.19
N ALA A 389 8.55 17.92 -12.32
CA ALA A 389 8.28 17.28 -13.60
C ALA A 389 7.33 18.08 -14.51
N LYS A 390 6.79 19.22 -14.05
CA LYS A 390 5.84 20.08 -14.77
C LYS A 390 4.69 19.25 -15.37
N PRO A 391 3.94 18.52 -14.54
CA PRO A 391 2.94 17.61 -15.02
C PRO A 391 1.81 18.42 -15.66
N GLY A 392 1.07 17.81 -16.58
CA GLY A 392 -0.14 18.43 -17.14
C GLY A 392 -1.17 18.77 -16.05
N LYS A 393 -2.27 19.42 -16.45
CA LYS A 393 -3.30 19.98 -15.55
C LYS A 393 -3.69 19.04 -14.40
N ASN A 394 -3.81 19.62 -13.21
CA ASN A 394 -4.34 19.09 -11.93
C ASN A 394 -3.30 18.72 -10.85
N LYS A 395 -2.08 18.33 -11.22
CA LYS A 395 -1.03 17.99 -10.24
C LYS A 395 -0.13 19.21 -10.06
N SER A 396 0.01 19.72 -8.83
CA SER A 396 0.78 20.93 -8.45
C SER A 396 0.13 22.32 -8.59
N GLU A 397 -1.14 22.43 -9.02
CA GLU A 397 -1.83 23.72 -9.19
C GLU A 397 -1.82 24.60 -7.93
N GLU A 398 -1.99 24.01 -6.75
CA GLU A 398 -2.03 24.75 -5.48
C GLU A 398 -0.69 25.44 -5.20
N PHE A 399 0.42 24.71 -5.29
CA PHE A 399 1.75 25.28 -5.08
C PHE A 399 2.12 26.26 -6.20
N ARG A 400 1.75 25.99 -7.45
CA ARG A 400 1.95 26.93 -8.57
C ARG A 400 1.21 28.25 -8.31
N ALA A 401 -0.04 28.19 -7.89
CA ALA A 401 -0.83 29.37 -7.55
C ALA A 401 -0.23 30.14 -6.35
N GLU A 402 0.33 29.45 -5.36
CA GLU A 402 1.03 30.09 -4.24
C GLU A 402 2.31 30.81 -4.70
N LEU A 403 3.09 30.20 -5.59
CA LEU A 403 4.27 30.82 -6.20
C LEU A 403 3.90 32.07 -7.00
N GLU A 404 2.86 32.01 -7.83
CA GLU A 404 2.36 33.14 -8.61
C GLU A 404 1.89 34.28 -7.72
N LYS A 405 1.19 33.99 -6.61
CA LYS A 405 0.79 35.00 -5.60
C LYS A 405 1.99 35.71 -4.97
N ARG A 406 3.15 35.03 -4.87
CA ARG A 406 4.42 35.63 -4.42
C ARG A 406 5.22 36.29 -5.55
N GLY A 407 4.69 36.38 -6.76
CA GLY A 407 5.37 36.97 -7.91
C GLY A 407 6.52 36.11 -8.45
N LEU A 408 6.53 34.81 -8.14
CA LEU A 408 7.50 33.85 -8.65
C LEU A 408 6.91 33.12 -9.85
N ASP A 409 7.74 32.94 -10.87
CA ASP A 409 7.41 32.11 -12.03
C ASP A 409 7.54 30.62 -11.63
N PRO A 410 6.44 29.84 -11.61
CA PRO A 410 6.48 28.46 -11.18
C PRO A 410 7.35 27.57 -12.05
N ASP A 411 7.48 27.87 -13.34
CA ASP A 411 8.30 27.07 -14.25
C ASP A 411 9.79 27.31 -13.99
N LYS A 412 10.19 28.55 -13.70
CA LYS A 412 11.57 28.86 -13.27
C LYS A 412 11.91 28.24 -11.92
N VAL A 413 10.94 28.13 -11.01
CA VAL A 413 11.12 27.43 -9.74
C VAL A 413 11.27 25.92 -10.00
N ALA A 414 10.42 25.33 -10.83
CA ALA A 414 10.52 23.92 -11.21
C ALA A 414 11.84 23.59 -11.95
N ASP A 415 12.37 24.52 -12.76
CA ASP A 415 13.64 24.36 -13.49
C ASP A 415 14.89 24.57 -12.61
N GLY A 416 14.72 24.96 -11.35
CA GLY A 416 15.86 25.21 -10.46
C GLY A 416 16.57 26.54 -10.71
N GLU A 417 15.91 27.51 -11.33
CA GLU A 417 16.49 28.83 -11.62
C GLU A 417 16.39 29.78 -10.43
N THR A 418 15.38 29.61 -9.58
CA THR A 418 15.19 30.42 -8.37
C THR A 418 15.89 29.80 -7.16
N ALA A 419 16.05 30.57 -6.08
CA ALA A 419 16.59 30.04 -4.83
C ALA A 419 15.75 28.86 -4.30
N TYR A 420 14.42 28.91 -4.43
CA TYR A 420 13.49 27.84 -4.07
C TYR A 420 13.69 26.60 -4.93
N GLY A 421 13.78 26.81 -6.25
CA GLY A 421 14.06 25.73 -7.19
C GLY A 421 15.40 25.05 -6.92
N GLN A 422 16.46 25.81 -6.71
CA GLN A 422 17.78 25.27 -6.38
C GLN A 422 17.73 24.41 -5.12
N TRP A 423 16.99 24.84 -4.10
CA TRP A 423 16.84 24.08 -2.87
C TRP A 423 16.10 22.75 -3.08
N LEU A 424 15.03 22.74 -3.89
CA LEU A 424 14.31 21.52 -4.29
C LEU A 424 15.21 20.56 -5.08
N HIS A 425 15.93 21.09 -6.06
CA HIS A 425 16.87 20.32 -6.90
C HIS A 425 18.10 19.79 -6.14
N GLN A 426 18.31 20.19 -4.89
CA GLN A 426 19.40 19.73 -4.02
C GLN A 426 18.94 18.73 -2.95
N ARG A 427 17.64 18.43 -2.85
CA ARG A 427 17.12 17.47 -1.85
C ARG A 427 17.58 16.05 -2.13
N PRO A 428 18.02 15.27 -1.14
CA PRO A 428 18.24 13.84 -1.31
C PRO A 428 16.91 13.09 -1.50
N LEU A 429 16.95 11.92 -2.14
CA LEU A 429 15.81 11.02 -2.28
C LEU A 429 15.59 10.20 -1.00
N ALA A 430 16.65 9.94 -0.24
CA ALA A 430 16.58 9.19 1.00
C ALA A 430 17.63 9.66 2.02
N ALA A 431 17.40 9.34 3.28
CA ALA A 431 18.35 9.53 4.36
C ALA A 431 18.57 8.21 5.10
N LYS A 432 19.83 7.84 5.32
CA LYS A 432 20.22 6.73 6.19
C LYS A 432 20.85 7.32 7.44
N VAL A 433 20.18 7.14 8.57
CA VAL A 433 20.67 7.63 9.87
C VAL A 433 20.83 6.47 10.83
N ASN A 434 22.10 6.14 11.10
CA ASN A 434 22.60 4.97 11.85
C ASN A 434 22.37 3.60 11.22
#